data_AF-A0A5J4RAH7-F1
#
_entry.id   AF-A0A5J4RAH7-F1
#
_cell.length_a   1.000
_cell.length_b   1.000
_cell.length_c   1.000
_cell.angle_alpha   90.00
_cell.angle_beta   90.00
_cell.angle_gamma   90.00
#
_symmetry.space_group_name_H-M   'P 1'
#
loop_
_entity.id
_entity.type
_entity.pdbx_description
1 polymer ?
#
loop_
_entity_poly.entity_id
_entity_poly.type
_entity_poly.pdbx_seq_one_letter_code
_entity_poly.pdbx_strand_id
1 'polypeptide(L)'
;MKLTKKIFKMPKAVTVMGRSSSITNSFVNGIVPVVEPNDDEIYTAIKILEENPEDMRCIYCGNPMTEWDHLFPLVEDRRSTGYISEIRNLVPACGKCNQSKGNSDWKEWMIGDAPQSPKTRNIPDLDHRIGLIEKYIEWGNPKFYDFSKIIDNDLWEKHWGNCENIIAAMKESEDTMKEIKKILEEEIVGSDK
;
A
#
# COMPACT_ATOMS: atom_id res chain seq x y z
N MET A 1 -19.25 -38.47 0.85
CA MET A 1 -19.88 -37.14 0.63
C MET A 1 -18.98 -36.00 1.15
N LYS A 2 -17.88 -35.69 0.46
CA LYS A 2 -16.84 -34.72 0.91
C LYS A 2 -16.38 -33.72 -0.18
N LEU A 3 -17.08 -33.63 -1.32
CA LEU A 3 -16.73 -32.71 -2.41
C LEU A 3 -17.41 -31.33 -2.30
N THR A 4 -18.60 -31.25 -1.70
CA THR A 4 -19.50 -30.08 -1.85
C THR A 4 -19.03 -28.80 -1.14
N LYS A 5 -18.39 -28.88 0.03
CA LYS A 5 -17.85 -27.68 0.72
C LYS A 5 -16.53 -27.15 0.13
N LYS A 6 -15.82 -27.94 -0.69
CA LYS A 6 -14.57 -27.47 -1.34
C LYS A 6 -14.85 -26.69 -2.63
N ILE A 7 -15.94 -27.02 -3.32
CA ILE A 7 -16.36 -26.36 -4.56
C ILE A 7 -17.17 -25.08 -4.32
N PHE A 8 -17.73 -24.90 -3.12
CA PHE A 8 -18.56 -23.76 -2.76
C PHE A 8 -17.93 -22.96 -1.62
N LYS A 9 -17.87 -21.63 -1.77
CA LYS A 9 -17.44 -20.70 -0.73
C LYS A 9 -18.53 -19.67 -0.53
N MET A 10 -19.01 -19.55 0.71
CA MET A 10 -19.87 -18.42 1.07
C MET A 10 -19.13 -17.09 0.90
N PRO A 11 -19.80 -16.04 0.41
CA PRO A 11 -19.29 -14.69 0.52
C PRO A 11 -18.88 -14.36 1.94
N LYS A 12 -17.77 -13.64 2.09
CA LYS A 12 -17.38 -13.07 3.37
C LYS A 12 -18.24 -11.84 3.62
N ALA A 13 -18.78 -11.73 4.84
CA ALA A 13 -19.45 -10.51 5.26
C ALA A 13 -18.47 -9.34 5.17
N VAL A 14 -18.96 -8.20 4.66
CA VAL A 14 -18.21 -6.95 4.59
C VAL A 14 -18.51 -6.09 5.81
N THR A 15 -17.59 -5.20 6.15
CA THR A 15 -17.72 -4.23 7.23
C THR A 15 -17.46 -2.83 6.68
N VAL A 16 -18.14 -1.82 7.23
CA VAL A 16 -17.90 -0.40 6.93
C VAL A 16 -16.47 -0.04 7.33
N MET A 17 -16.06 -0.43 8.55
CA MET A 17 -14.72 -0.20 9.07
C MET A 17 -13.64 -0.95 8.29
N GLY A 18 -13.99 -1.99 7.53
CA GLY A 18 -13.09 -2.66 6.58
C GLY A 18 -12.58 -1.74 5.47
N ARG A 19 -13.17 -0.55 5.27
CA ARG A 19 -12.73 0.48 4.33
C ARG A 19 -11.98 1.65 4.96
N SER A 20 -11.79 1.65 6.28
CA SER A 20 -11.16 2.76 7.00
C SER A 20 -9.74 3.08 6.50
N SER A 21 -8.94 2.07 6.19
CA SER A 21 -7.61 2.25 5.60
C SER A 21 -7.68 2.88 4.21
N SER A 22 -8.66 2.50 3.38
CA SER A 22 -8.85 3.11 2.05
C SER A 22 -9.23 4.59 2.16
N ILE A 23 -10.11 4.94 3.10
CA ILE A 23 -10.46 6.34 3.37
C ILE A 23 -9.25 7.14 3.84
N THR A 24 -8.52 6.61 4.83
CA THR A 24 -7.29 7.25 5.33
C THR A 24 -6.27 7.44 4.21
N ASN A 25 -6.11 6.44 3.36
CA ASN A 25 -5.21 6.49 2.21
C ASN A 25 -5.59 7.61 1.23
N SER A 26 -6.88 7.86 1.00
CA SER A 26 -7.34 8.98 0.15
C SER A 26 -7.00 10.35 0.76
N PHE A 27 -7.07 10.50 2.09
CA PHE A 27 -6.69 11.74 2.77
C PHE A 27 -5.19 12.04 2.67
N VAL A 28 -4.35 11.00 2.65
CA VAL A 28 -2.90 11.15 2.46
C VAL A 28 -2.59 11.41 0.98
N ASN A 29 -2.99 10.50 0.09
CA ASN A 29 -2.64 10.62 -1.33
C ASN A 29 -3.25 11.85 -2.00
N GLY A 30 -4.38 12.36 -1.49
CA GLY A 30 -5.01 13.57 -2.02
C GLY A 30 -4.21 14.86 -1.80
N ILE A 31 -3.26 14.85 -0.86
CA ILE A 31 -2.41 16.02 -0.56
C ILE A 31 -0.94 15.80 -0.93
N VAL A 32 -0.52 14.55 -1.13
CA VAL A 32 0.87 14.22 -1.49
C VAL A 32 1.15 14.73 -2.91
N PRO A 33 2.17 15.59 -3.11
CA PRO A 33 2.57 15.99 -4.45
C PRO A 33 2.97 14.80 -5.33
N VAL A 34 2.62 14.88 -6.61
CA VAL A 34 3.06 13.97 -7.67
C VAL A 34 3.98 14.76 -8.59
N VAL A 35 5.23 14.33 -8.67
CA VAL A 35 6.27 14.96 -9.50
C VAL A 35 6.58 14.01 -10.65
N GLU A 36 6.19 14.41 -11.85
CA GLU A 36 6.51 13.66 -13.07
C GLU A 36 8.01 13.74 -13.37
N PRO A 37 8.68 12.60 -13.66
CA PRO A 37 10.07 12.61 -14.07
C PRO A 37 10.25 13.14 -15.47
N ASN A 38 11.44 13.65 -15.76
CA ASN A 38 11.87 13.88 -17.14
C ASN A 38 12.54 12.62 -17.72
N ASP A 39 12.75 12.62 -19.05
CA ASP A 39 13.33 11.49 -19.78
C ASP A 39 14.72 11.06 -19.25
N ASP A 40 15.56 12.01 -18.83
CA ASP A 40 16.90 11.72 -18.30
C ASP A 40 16.82 11.01 -16.93
N GLU A 41 15.88 11.39 -16.08
CA GLU A 41 15.62 10.72 -14.81
C GLU A 41 15.10 9.29 -15.04
N ILE A 42 14.19 9.10 -16.00
CA ILE A 42 13.68 7.78 -16.37
C ILE A 42 14.82 6.89 -16.90
N TYR A 43 15.61 7.39 -17.85
CA TYR A 43 16.74 6.64 -18.42
C TYR A 43 17.76 6.27 -17.35
N THR A 44 18.07 7.20 -16.46
CA THR A 44 19.02 6.97 -15.37
C THR A 44 18.48 5.92 -14.40
N ALA A 45 17.19 5.99 -14.05
CA ALA A 45 16.53 5.02 -13.20
C ALA A 45 16.61 3.60 -13.77
N ILE A 46 16.21 3.42 -15.03
CA ILE A 46 16.24 2.14 -15.73
C ILE A 46 17.67 1.58 -15.76
N LYS A 47 18.66 2.44 -16.03
CA LYS A 47 20.08 2.05 -16.08
C LYS A 47 20.61 1.61 -14.72
N ILE A 48 20.29 2.33 -13.63
CA ILE A 48 20.76 1.98 -12.27
C ILE A 48 20.12 0.67 -11.82
N LEU A 49 18.86 0.45 -12.14
CA LEU A 49 18.12 -0.76 -11.80
C LEU A 49 18.41 -1.95 -12.72
N GLU A 50 19.30 -1.77 -13.71
CA GLU A 50 19.66 -2.79 -14.72
C GLU A 50 18.44 -3.36 -15.46
N GLU A 51 17.40 -2.55 -15.65
CA GLU A 51 16.14 -2.96 -16.27
C GLU A 51 16.13 -2.77 -17.80
N ASN A 52 15.26 -3.50 -18.48
CA ASN A 52 15.04 -3.37 -19.92
C ASN A 52 13.75 -2.57 -20.19
N PRO A 53 13.80 -1.40 -20.88
CA PRO A 53 12.60 -0.61 -21.17
C PRO A 53 11.55 -1.35 -22.01
N GLU A 54 11.95 -2.36 -22.81
CA GLU A 54 11.02 -3.15 -23.62
C GLU A 54 10.36 -4.30 -22.85
N ASP A 55 10.92 -4.68 -21.68
CA ASP A 55 10.45 -5.80 -20.87
C ASP A 55 10.75 -5.55 -19.39
N MET A 56 10.25 -4.44 -18.87
CA MET A 56 10.50 -4.03 -17.49
C MET A 56 10.00 -5.07 -16.47
N ARG A 57 10.83 -5.40 -15.50
CA ARG A 57 10.55 -6.40 -14.48
C ARG A 57 10.44 -5.79 -13.09
N CYS A 58 9.77 -6.53 -12.23
CA CYS A 58 9.67 -6.24 -10.81
C CYS A 58 11.05 -6.38 -10.18
N ILE A 59 11.60 -5.30 -9.64
CA ILE A 59 12.94 -5.28 -9.02
C ILE A 59 13.05 -6.33 -7.91
N TYR A 60 11.94 -6.60 -7.21
CA TYR A 60 11.89 -7.52 -6.08
C TYR A 60 11.88 -9.00 -6.45
N CYS A 61 11.32 -9.40 -7.61
CA CYS A 61 11.15 -10.82 -7.94
C CYS A 61 11.30 -11.23 -9.40
N GLY A 62 11.58 -10.30 -10.32
CA GLY A 62 11.80 -10.59 -11.73
C GLY A 62 10.55 -10.89 -12.58
N ASN A 63 9.36 -10.95 -11.97
CA ASN A 63 8.10 -11.03 -12.73
C ASN A 63 7.87 -9.76 -13.56
N PRO A 64 7.04 -9.80 -14.63
CA PRO A 64 6.65 -8.58 -15.35
C PRO A 64 6.13 -7.51 -14.38
N MET A 65 6.58 -6.26 -14.56
CA MET A 65 6.05 -5.17 -13.76
C MET A 65 4.59 -4.90 -14.13
N THR A 66 3.82 -4.44 -13.15
CA THR A 66 2.44 -4.00 -13.35
C THR A 66 2.22 -2.58 -12.84
N GLU A 67 3.15 -2.07 -12.03
CA GLU A 67 3.07 -0.77 -11.38
C GLU A 67 4.46 -0.29 -10.94
N TRP A 68 4.50 0.94 -10.44
CA TRP A 68 5.63 1.46 -9.69
C TRP A 68 5.29 1.46 -8.21
N ASP A 69 6.17 0.93 -7.39
CA ASP A 69 6.02 0.80 -5.95
C ASP A 69 6.87 1.84 -5.20
N HIS A 70 6.33 2.35 -4.10
CA HIS A 70 7.04 3.30 -3.25
C HIS A 70 8.00 2.57 -2.31
N LEU A 71 9.29 2.86 -2.42
CA LEU A 71 10.32 2.34 -1.51
C LEU A 71 10.07 2.83 -0.08
N PHE A 72 9.84 4.13 0.08
CA PHE A 72 9.46 4.78 1.32
C PHE A 72 7.94 5.03 1.34
N PRO A 73 7.21 4.52 2.34
CA PRO A 73 5.75 4.59 2.36
C PRO A 73 5.27 6.04 2.45
N LEU A 74 4.14 6.33 1.79
CA LEU A 74 3.46 7.63 1.93
C LEU A 74 2.60 7.71 3.20
N VAL A 75 2.16 6.56 3.71
CA VAL A 75 1.24 6.44 4.85
C VAL A 75 1.90 5.62 5.95
N GLU A 76 1.97 6.20 7.14
CA GLU A 76 2.36 5.52 8.38
C GLU A 76 1.49 6.06 9.52
N ASP A 77 1.07 5.18 10.44
CA ASP A 77 0.20 5.54 11.56
C ASP A 77 -1.00 6.42 11.19
N ARG A 78 -1.59 6.14 10.02
CA ARG A 78 -2.78 6.83 9.48
C ARG A 78 -2.54 8.32 9.16
N ARG A 79 -1.28 8.70 8.94
CA ARG A 79 -0.84 10.05 8.56
C ARG A 79 0.13 9.98 7.39
N SER A 80 0.37 11.13 6.77
CA SER A 80 1.41 11.26 5.74
C SER A 80 2.80 11.16 6.38
N THR A 81 3.70 10.38 5.80
CA THR A 81 5.09 10.28 6.28
C THR A 81 5.91 11.52 5.97
N GLY A 82 5.60 12.23 4.88
CA GLY A 82 6.40 13.35 4.38
C GLY A 82 7.21 13.02 3.13
N TYR A 83 7.27 11.74 2.73
CA TYR A 83 7.69 11.35 1.39
C TYR A 83 6.62 11.71 0.35
N ILE A 84 7.06 11.93 -0.89
CA ILE A 84 6.20 12.27 -2.01
C ILE A 84 6.20 11.19 -3.10
N SER A 85 5.28 11.32 -4.05
CA SER A 85 5.29 10.51 -5.26
C SER A 85 6.19 11.15 -6.30
N GLU A 86 7.41 10.64 -6.40
CA GLU A 86 8.42 11.07 -7.36
C GLU A 86 9.23 9.85 -7.81
N ILE A 87 9.84 9.90 -8.99
CA ILE A 87 10.61 8.76 -9.54
C ILE A 87 11.65 8.24 -8.55
N ARG A 88 12.30 9.14 -7.80
CA ARG A 88 13.34 8.82 -6.81
C ARG A 88 12.84 7.87 -5.72
N ASN A 89 11.56 7.89 -5.40
CA ASN A 89 10.91 7.00 -4.42
C ASN A 89 10.18 5.81 -5.09
N LEU A 90 10.24 5.67 -6.40
CA LEU A 90 9.48 4.67 -7.16
C LEU A 90 10.40 3.65 -7.82
N VAL A 91 10.06 2.37 -7.68
CA VAL A 91 10.74 1.25 -8.36
C VAL A 91 9.73 0.37 -9.11
N PRO A 92 10.12 -0.30 -10.21
CA PRO A 92 9.21 -1.16 -10.94
C PRO A 92 8.87 -2.40 -10.10
N ALA A 93 7.58 -2.70 -9.99
CA ALA A 93 7.08 -3.78 -9.15
C ALA A 93 5.90 -4.52 -9.79
N CYS A 94 5.61 -5.72 -9.27
CA CYS A 94 4.36 -6.42 -9.56
C CYS A 94 3.39 -6.33 -8.39
N GLY A 95 2.08 -6.43 -8.69
CA GLY A 95 0.96 -6.41 -7.72
C GLY A 95 1.18 -7.22 -6.45
N LYS A 96 1.73 -8.43 -6.60
CA LYS A 96 1.95 -9.34 -5.46
C LYS A 96 3.04 -8.84 -4.52
N CYS A 97 4.11 -8.27 -5.07
CA CYS A 97 5.22 -7.74 -4.27
C CYS A 97 4.83 -6.43 -3.60
N ASN A 98 4.24 -5.47 -4.35
CA ASN A 98 3.75 -4.22 -3.79
C ASN A 98 2.77 -4.49 -2.62
N GLN A 99 1.74 -5.31 -2.87
CA GLN A 99 0.76 -5.65 -1.84
C GLN A 99 1.37 -6.36 -0.62
N SER A 100 2.35 -7.25 -0.83
CA SER A 100 3.02 -7.97 0.26
C SER A 100 3.91 -7.05 1.09
N LYS A 101 4.63 -6.11 0.45
CA LYS A 101 5.45 -5.11 1.14
C LYS A 101 4.58 -4.16 1.97
N GLY A 102 3.54 -3.63 1.34
CA GLY A 102 2.69 -2.60 1.94
C GLY A 102 3.53 -1.41 2.39
N ASN A 103 3.33 -0.98 3.64
CA ASN A 103 4.09 0.12 4.25
C ASN A 103 5.36 -0.32 5.00
N SER A 104 5.76 -1.59 4.91
CA SER A 104 6.99 -2.06 5.55
C SER A 104 8.22 -1.42 4.90
N ASP A 105 9.31 -1.33 5.67
CA ASP A 105 10.63 -1.06 5.10
C ASP A 105 10.94 -2.10 4.01
N TRP A 106 11.38 -1.62 2.85
CA TRP A 106 11.56 -2.46 1.68
C TRP A 106 12.62 -3.54 1.91
N LYS A 107 13.73 -3.21 2.60
CA LYS A 107 14.85 -4.13 2.79
C LYS A 107 14.53 -5.16 3.84
N GLU A 108 14.00 -4.73 4.98
CA GLU A 108 13.53 -5.63 6.04
C GLU A 108 12.47 -6.60 5.52
N TRP A 109 11.53 -6.11 4.70
CA TRP A 109 10.55 -6.96 4.04
C TRP A 109 11.20 -7.95 3.07
N MET A 110 12.13 -7.50 2.22
CA MET A 110 12.79 -8.35 1.22
C MET A 110 13.48 -9.57 1.85
N ILE A 111 14.20 -9.35 2.96
CA ILE A 111 14.97 -10.38 3.69
C ILE A 111 14.20 -11.01 4.86
N GLY A 112 12.97 -10.57 5.08
CA GLY A 112 12.11 -11.01 6.17
C GLY A 112 11.30 -12.25 5.81
N ASP A 113 10.61 -12.77 6.82
CA ASP A 113 9.77 -13.97 6.71
C ASP A 113 8.30 -13.64 6.40
N ALA A 114 8.02 -12.41 5.96
CA ALA A 114 6.69 -11.98 5.57
C ALA A 114 6.15 -12.86 4.43
N PRO A 115 4.87 -13.28 4.46
CA PRO A 115 4.29 -14.06 3.37
C PRO A 115 4.43 -13.34 2.03
N GLN A 116 4.96 -14.05 1.03
CA GLN A 116 5.22 -13.52 -0.33
C GLN A 116 6.41 -12.55 -0.45
N SER A 117 7.21 -12.36 0.62
CA SER A 117 8.51 -11.70 0.49
C SER A 117 9.42 -12.44 -0.50
N PRO A 118 10.37 -11.74 -1.15
CA PRO A 118 11.37 -12.36 -2.00
C PRO A 118 12.11 -13.53 -1.33
N LYS A 119 12.54 -13.39 -0.07
CA LYS A 119 13.15 -14.47 0.69
C LYS A 119 12.23 -15.68 0.86
N THR A 120 10.99 -15.49 1.33
CA THR A 120 10.07 -16.63 1.54
C THR A 120 9.68 -17.33 0.25
N ARG A 121 9.80 -16.64 -0.89
CA ARG A 121 9.58 -17.18 -2.23
C ARG A 121 10.83 -17.79 -2.87
N ASN A 122 11.98 -17.78 -2.17
CA ASN A 122 13.28 -18.21 -2.70
C ASN A 122 13.63 -17.51 -4.03
N ILE A 123 13.35 -16.22 -4.13
CA ILE A 123 13.84 -15.44 -5.27
C ILE A 123 15.37 -15.49 -5.25
N PRO A 124 16.03 -15.81 -6.37
CA PRO A 124 17.49 -15.80 -6.44
C PRO A 124 18.03 -14.37 -6.26
N ASP A 125 19.35 -14.22 -6.29
CA ASP A 125 20.01 -12.92 -6.52
C ASP A 125 19.57 -11.76 -5.62
N LEU A 126 19.08 -12.03 -4.40
CA LEU A 126 18.56 -11.00 -3.49
C LEU A 126 19.59 -9.93 -3.17
N ASP A 127 20.83 -10.33 -2.87
CA ASP A 127 21.91 -9.39 -2.55
C ASP A 127 22.19 -8.43 -3.72
N HIS A 128 22.10 -8.92 -4.96
CA HIS A 128 22.25 -8.09 -6.15
C HIS A 128 21.10 -7.08 -6.26
N ARG A 129 19.85 -7.55 -6.15
CA ARG A 129 18.65 -6.70 -6.20
C ARG A 129 18.65 -5.63 -5.12
N ILE A 130 19.03 -5.98 -3.89
CA ILE A 130 19.19 -5.05 -2.78
C ILE A 130 20.26 -4.01 -3.13
N GLY A 131 21.40 -4.43 -3.66
CA GLY A 131 22.46 -3.51 -4.09
C GLY A 131 22.03 -2.54 -5.20
N LEU A 132 21.17 -2.96 -6.12
CA LEU A 132 20.58 -2.07 -7.13
C LEU A 132 19.67 -1.02 -6.51
N ILE A 133 18.80 -1.42 -5.58
CA ILE A 133 17.91 -0.50 -4.86
C ILE A 133 18.72 0.48 -3.99
N GLU A 134 19.79 0.03 -3.33
CA GLU A 134 20.66 0.92 -2.54
C GLU A 134 21.34 1.99 -3.43
N LYS A 135 21.91 1.60 -4.57
CA LYS A 135 22.45 2.55 -5.55
C LYS A 135 21.39 3.50 -6.08
N TYR A 136 20.17 3.00 -6.29
CA TYR A 136 19.03 3.80 -6.73
C TYR A 136 18.65 4.87 -5.70
N ILE A 137 18.58 4.50 -4.42
CA ILE A 137 18.31 5.42 -3.32
C ILE A 137 19.44 6.45 -3.19
N GLU A 138 20.71 6.03 -3.32
CA GLU A 138 21.86 6.92 -3.27
C GLU A 138 21.82 7.98 -4.39
N TRP A 139 21.50 7.58 -5.62
CA TRP A 139 21.31 8.50 -6.74
C TRP A 139 20.09 9.40 -6.57
N GLY A 140 18.95 8.81 -6.23
CA GLY A 140 17.67 9.51 -6.17
C GLY A 140 17.61 10.50 -5.01
N ASN A 141 18.24 10.14 -3.88
CA ASN A 141 18.17 10.84 -2.60
C ASN A 141 16.74 11.33 -2.29
N PRO A 142 15.77 10.40 -2.09
CA PRO A 142 14.35 10.73 -1.97
C PRO A 142 14.12 11.72 -0.84
N LYS A 143 13.35 12.78 -1.12
CA LYS A 143 13.24 13.89 -0.19
C LYS A 143 12.12 13.65 0.82
N PHE A 144 12.45 13.94 2.08
CA PHE A 144 11.52 14.01 3.17
C PHE A 144 11.12 15.46 3.43
N TYR A 145 9.82 15.71 3.55
CA TYR A 145 9.27 17.02 3.86
C TYR A 145 8.37 16.95 5.09
N ASP A 146 8.63 17.81 6.05
CA ASP A 146 7.71 17.99 7.18
C ASP A 146 6.53 18.89 6.74
N PHE A 147 5.49 18.27 6.21
CA PHE A 147 4.31 18.99 5.69
C PHE A 147 3.66 19.90 6.75
N SER A 148 3.74 19.53 8.03
CA SER A 148 3.19 20.33 9.13
C SER A 148 3.90 21.67 9.33
N LYS A 149 5.15 21.79 8.87
CA LYS A 149 5.92 23.05 8.88
C LYS A 149 5.72 23.90 7.61
N ILE A 150 5.15 23.31 6.57
CA ILE A 150 4.93 23.97 5.27
C ILE A 150 3.50 24.51 5.18
N ILE A 151 2.54 23.75 5.71
CA ILE A 151 1.12 24.06 5.66
C ILE A 151 0.75 24.87 6.91
N ASP A 152 -0.15 25.84 6.74
CA ASP A 152 -0.76 26.55 7.86
C ASP A 152 -1.39 25.58 8.87
N ASN A 153 -1.13 25.81 10.17
CA ASN A 153 -1.52 24.88 11.22
C ASN A 153 -3.04 24.67 11.29
N ASP A 154 -3.84 25.72 11.11
CA ASP A 154 -5.31 25.60 11.18
C ASP A 154 -5.84 24.80 9.99
N LEU A 155 -5.26 24.98 8.80
CA LEU A 155 -5.61 24.19 7.62
C LEU A 155 -5.19 22.71 7.79
N TRP A 156 -4.02 22.46 8.36
CA TRP A 156 -3.50 21.11 8.61
C TRP A 156 -4.37 20.35 9.61
N GLU A 157 -4.68 20.96 10.74
CA GLU A 157 -5.56 20.38 11.76
C GLU A 157 -6.98 20.15 11.22
N LYS A 158 -7.50 21.09 10.41
CA LYS A 158 -8.79 20.91 9.74
C LYS A 158 -8.81 19.72 8.79
N HIS A 159 -7.75 19.50 8.02
CA HIS A 159 -7.65 18.37 7.10
C HIS A 159 -7.73 17.03 7.84
N TRP A 160 -6.96 16.88 8.91
CA TRP A 160 -6.95 15.64 9.69
C TRP A 160 -8.20 15.48 10.56
N GLY A 161 -8.75 16.57 11.09
CA GLY A 161 -10.05 16.57 11.75
C GLY A 161 -11.18 16.09 10.84
N ASN A 162 -11.17 16.48 9.55
CA ASN A 162 -12.13 15.95 8.58
C ASN A 162 -11.98 14.44 8.38
N CYS A 163 -10.75 13.92 8.31
CA CYS A 163 -10.49 12.49 8.22
C CYS A 163 -11.05 11.76 9.45
N GLU A 164 -10.79 12.28 10.65
CA GLU A 164 -11.25 11.70 11.91
C GLU A 164 -12.77 11.68 12.02
N ASN A 165 -13.43 12.76 11.62
CA ASN A 165 -14.89 12.85 11.61
C ASN A 165 -15.52 11.81 10.69
N ILE A 166 -14.96 11.57 9.50
CA ILE A 166 -15.43 10.51 8.60
C ILE A 166 -15.24 9.13 9.22
N ILE A 167 -14.08 8.86 9.82
CA ILE A 167 -13.82 7.58 10.49
C ILE A 167 -14.78 7.37 11.68
N ALA A 168 -15.12 8.42 12.43
CA ALA A 168 -16.10 8.36 13.50
C ALA A 168 -17.49 7.99 12.96
N ALA A 169 -17.95 8.65 11.89
CA ALA A 169 -19.23 8.34 11.24
C ALA A 169 -19.27 6.91 10.66
N MET A 170 -18.14 6.42 10.13
CA MET A 170 -18.02 5.02 9.67
C MET A 170 -18.18 4.03 10.82
N LYS A 171 -17.63 4.34 11.99
CA LYS A 171 -17.76 3.50 13.19
C LYS A 171 -19.20 3.45 13.68
N GLU A 172 -19.87 4.60 13.75
CA GLU A 172 -21.30 4.68 14.10
C GLU A 172 -22.15 3.85 13.12
N SER A 173 -21.89 4.00 11.82
CA SER A 173 -22.57 3.23 10.76
C SER A 173 -22.35 1.72 10.90
N GLU A 174 -21.14 1.29 11.28
CA GLU A 174 -20.81 -0.12 11.54
C GLU A 174 -21.61 -0.68 12.72
N ASP A 175 -21.77 0.10 13.79
CA ASP A 175 -22.50 -0.33 14.97
C ASP A 175 -24.00 -0.46 14.68
N THR A 176 -24.60 0.50 13.96
CA THR A 176 -25.97 0.37 13.43
C THR A 176 -26.13 -0.84 12.51
N MET A 177 -25.18 -1.08 11.60
CA MET A 177 -25.20 -2.23 10.70
C MET A 177 -25.17 -3.57 11.47
N LYS A 178 -24.39 -3.66 12.55
CA LYS A 178 -24.34 -4.86 13.40
C LYS A 178 -25.65 -5.09 14.14
N GLU A 179 -26.30 -4.04 14.64
CA GLU A 179 -27.61 -4.15 15.28
C GLU A 179 -28.66 -4.67 14.31
N ILE A 180 -28.75 -4.07 13.11
CA ILE A 180 -29.65 -4.54 12.04
C ILE A 180 -29.36 -5.99 11.70
N LYS A 181 -28.08 -6.34 11.51
CA LYS A 181 -27.68 -7.71 11.15
C LYS A 181 -28.09 -8.71 12.24
N LYS A 182 -27.90 -8.37 13.52
CA LYS A 182 -28.31 -9.22 14.64
C LYS A 182 -29.82 -9.48 14.61
N ILE A 183 -30.63 -8.45 14.44
CA ILE A 183 -32.10 -8.57 14.35
C ILE A 183 -32.48 -9.50 13.18
N LEU A 184 -31.88 -9.29 12.00
CA LEU A 184 -32.15 -10.13 10.83
C LEU A 184 -31.73 -11.59 11.05
N GLU A 185 -30.60 -11.83 11.71
CA GLU A 185 -30.15 -13.19 12.03
C GLU A 185 -31.08 -13.88 13.03
N GLU A 186 -31.54 -13.17 14.06
CA GLU A 186 -32.50 -13.69 15.05
C GLU A 186 -33.85 -14.04 14.40
N GLU A 187 -34.38 -13.16 13.54
CA GLU A 187 -35.68 -13.36 12.88
C GLU A 187 -35.64 -14.42 11.78
N ILE A 188 -34.58 -14.45 10.96
CA ILE A 188 -34.52 -15.33 9.76
C ILE A 188 -33.91 -16.69 10.10
N VAL A 189 -32.83 -16.72 10.90
CA VAL A 189 -32.13 -17.99 11.21
C VAL A 189 -32.71 -18.64 12.46
N GLY A 190 -33.30 -17.85 13.36
CA GLY A 190 -34.00 -18.36 14.55
C GLY A 190 -35.36 -18.98 14.26
N SER A 191 -36.02 -18.65 13.15
CA SER A 191 -37.31 -19.20 12.74
C SER A 191 -37.22 -20.54 11.98
N ASP A 192 -36.01 -20.93 11.55
CA ASP A 192 -35.70 -22.22 10.90
C ASP A 192 -35.22 -23.31 11.90
N LYS A 193 -35.37 -23.09 13.21
CA LYS A 193 -35.08 -24.06 14.28
C LYS A 193 -36.31 -24.52 15.04
#